data_AF-A0A182SCS6-F1
#
_entry.id   AF-A0A182SCS6-F1
#
_cell.length_a   1.000
_cell.length_b   1.000
_cell.length_c   1.000
_cell.angle_alpha   90.00
_cell.angle_beta   90.00
_cell.angle_gamma   90.00
#
_symmetry.space_group_name_H-M   'P 1'
#
loop_
_entity.id
_entity.type
_entity.pdbx_description
1 polymer ?
#
loop_
_entity_poly.entity_id
_entity_poly.type
_entity_poly.pdbx_seq_one_letter_code
_entity_poly.pdbx_strand_id
1 'polypeptide(L)'
;MNQLKSTLKQTVLENIPKVQAASDSTGNAIKDVSNMLTSRLNNVGDTLGNNSYKHLDTADEYIEQYSIYRYYAGLGISSVLLLILICLVFGLLCGICGKRPDGYGDDCCNKGAGGRFLIFAVAIIFLTFSVILAVALASFLVGTLTRRAACDSLNDPANDQIVNYLDQFVDLNRLYTDLRAQAVRSRPKLPVSDNVEQIHIGELIVACRENGSIYKVLKLNNFVDIDTIREFPEQYGITRELNSLTHKIKIDPVQILTPEATEDIQALKASKLNDFDVDKFTDNLTYNITEYNLNEIADKLRDVANRVPPGKEMNDIKVNLKNQALHLSSY
;
A
#
# COMPACT_ATOMS: atom_id res chain seq x y z
N MET A 1 -1.45 15.81 49.30
CA MET A 1 -0.94 15.90 47.91
C MET A 1 0.16 14.86 47.60
N ASN A 2 1.19 14.71 48.44
CA ASN A 2 2.30 13.75 48.19
C ASN A 2 1.88 12.26 48.22
N GLN A 3 0.97 11.86 49.13
CA GLN A 3 0.40 10.51 49.15
C GLN A 3 -0.42 10.19 47.89
N LEU A 4 -1.24 11.14 47.42
CA LEU A 4 -2.01 10.97 46.18
C LEU A 4 -1.07 10.76 44.98
N LYS A 5 0.02 11.54 44.92
CA LYS A 5 1.06 11.43 43.89
C LYS A 5 1.78 10.08 43.96
N SER A 6 2.11 9.57 45.15
CA SER A 6 2.79 8.27 45.28
C SER A 6 1.87 7.11 44.92
N THR A 7 0.62 7.13 45.39
CA THR A 7 -0.38 6.08 45.10
C THR A 7 -0.72 6.03 43.61
N LEU A 8 -0.86 7.19 42.95
CA LEU A 8 -1.07 7.26 41.51
C LEU A 8 0.15 6.71 40.76
N LYS A 9 1.36 7.15 41.14
CA LYS A 9 2.60 6.70 40.50
C LYS A 9 2.80 5.19 40.64
N GLN A 10 2.50 4.62 41.81
CA GLN A 10 2.62 3.19 42.08
C GLN A 10 1.58 2.38 41.30
N THR A 11 0.31 2.82 41.32
CA THR A 11 -0.77 2.16 40.57
C THR A 11 -0.51 2.19 39.06
N VAL A 12 0.01 3.30 38.53
CA VAL A 12 0.37 3.41 37.12
C VAL A 12 1.55 2.51 36.77
N LEU A 13 2.63 2.53 37.56
CA LEU A 13 3.83 1.71 37.32
C LEU A 13 3.56 0.20 37.38
N GLU A 14 2.60 -0.23 38.20
CA GLU A 14 2.31 -1.66 38.39
C GLU A 14 1.44 -2.25 37.26
N ASN A 15 0.66 -1.41 36.56
CA ASN A 15 -0.24 -1.86 35.51
C ASN A 15 0.26 -1.57 34.07
N ILE A 16 1.18 -0.63 33.87
CA ILE A 16 1.91 -0.45 32.59
C ILE A 16 2.44 -1.79 32.03
N PRO A 17 3.18 -2.62 32.81
CA PRO A 17 3.74 -3.87 32.25
C PRO A 17 2.66 -4.90 31.89
N LYS A 18 1.50 -4.88 32.54
CA LYS A 18 0.38 -5.80 32.24
C LYS A 18 -0.32 -5.40 30.94
N VAL A 19 -0.57 -4.10 30.77
CA VAL A 19 -1.15 -3.57 29.53
C VAL A 19 -0.16 -3.75 28.36
N GLN A 20 1.12 -3.51 28.59
CA GLN A 20 2.17 -3.77 27.60
C GLN A 20 2.21 -5.25 27.20
N ALA A 21 2.21 -6.17 28.17
CA ALA A 21 2.22 -7.62 27.88
C ALA A 21 0.96 -8.09 27.13
N ALA A 22 -0.22 -7.57 27.47
CA ALA A 22 -1.46 -7.88 26.76
C ALA A 22 -1.47 -7.29 25.33
N SER A 23 -0.93 -6.08 25.16
CA SER A 23 -0.73 -5.44 23.85
C SER A 23 0.26 -6.22 22.98
N ASP A 24 1.40 -6.62 23.54
CA ASP A 24 2.41 -7.41 22.84
C ASP A 24 1.89 -8.79 22.46
N SER A 25 1.12 -9.45 23.34
CA SER A 25 0.48 -10.74 23.04
C SER A 25 -0.54 -10.61 21.91
N THR A 26 -1.33 -9.54 21.91
CA THR A 26 -2.33 -9.27 20.86
C THR A 26 -1.64 -8.95 19.54
N GLY A 27 -0.58 -8.12 19.57
CA GLY A 27 0.24 -7.80 18.41
C GLY A 27 0.91 -9.03 17.80
N ASN A 28 1.44 -9.93 18.62
CA ASN A 28 2.02 -11.19 18.17
C ASN A 28 0.98 -12.13 17.55
N ALA A 29 -0.22 -12.23 18.14
CA ALA A 29 -1.30 -13.02 17.58
C ALA A 29 -1.74 -12.50 16.20
N ILE A 30 -1.90 -11.18 16.03
CA ILE A 30 -2.23 -10.56 14.73
C ILE A 30 -1.10 -10.78 13.71
N LYS A 31 0.16 -10.63 14.14
CA LYS A 31 1.33 -10.85 13.27
C LYS A 31 1.43 -12.29 12.78
N ASP A 32 1.13 -13.26 13.63
CA ASP A 32 1.10 -14.68 13.26
C ASP A 32 0.03 -14.96 12.19
N VAL A 33 -1.16 -14.37 12.33
CA VAL A 33 -2.24 -14.48 11.33
C VAL A 33 -1.82 -13.84 10.00
N SER A 34 -1.22 -12.65 10.05
CA SER A 34 -0.76 -11.95 8.84
C SER A 34 0.34 -12.75 8.12
N ASN A 35 1.32 -13.28 8.84
CA ASN A 35 2.40 -14.08 8.24
C ASN A 35 1.86 -15.36 7.60
N MET A 36 0.86 -15.99 8.22
CA MET A 36 0.19 -17.16 7.67
C MET A 36 -0.53 -16.84 6.36
N LEU A 37 -1.34 -15.77 6.35
CA LEU A 37 -2.06 -15.31 5.15
C LEU A 37 -1.09 -15.02 4.01
N THR A 38 -0.03 -14.25 4.28
CA THR A 38 1.00 -13.94 3.28
C THR A 38 1.70 -15.20 2.76
N SER A 39 2.07 -16.14 3.64
CA SER A 39 2.70 -17.40 3.21
C SER A 39 1.81 -18.25 2.32
N ARG A 40 0.51 -18.30 2.60
CA ARG A 40 -0.46 -19.05 1.78
C ARG A 40 -0.71 -18.36 0.44
N LEU A 41 -0.87 -17.04 0.44
CA LEU A 41 -1.01 -16.24 -0.78
C LEU A 41 0.23 -16.36 -1.68
N ASN A 42 1.43 -16.33 -1.09
CA ASN A 42 2.67 -16.53 -1.85
C ASN A 42 2.76 -17.93 -2.44
N ASN A 43 2.36 -18.98 -1.71
CA ASN A 43 2.39 -20.34 -2.24
C ASN A 43 1.40 -20.53 -3.41
N VAL A 44 0.19 -19.96 -3.30
CA VAL A 44 -0.77 -19.93 -4.41
C VAL A 44 -0.20 -19.11 -5.58
N GLY A 45 0.38 -17.95 -5.29
CA GLY A 45 1.03 -17.09 -6.27
C GLY A 45 2.19 -17.78 -7.00
N ASP A 46 3.01 -18.56 -6.31
CA ASP A 46 4.12 -19.33 -6.89
C ASP A 46 3.61 -20.50 -7.73
N THR A 47 2.57 -21.19 -7.27
CA THR A 47 1.94 -22.30 -8.00
C THR A 47 1.29 -21.82 -9.30
N LEU A 48 0.58 -20.68 -9.25
CA LEU A 48 0.02 -20.03 -10.44
C LEU A 48 1.13 -19.43 -11.30
N GLY A 49 2.10 -18.77 -10.71
CA GLY A 49 3.15 -18.06 -11.43
C GLY A 49 4.03 -19.02 -12.24
N ASN A 50 4.52 -20.08 -11.61
CA ASN A 50 5.44 -21.01 -12.27
C ASN A 50 4.76 -21.83 -13.39
N ASN A 51 3.46 -22.13 -13.25
CA ASN A 51 2.69 -22.89 -14.25
C ASN A 51 1.93 -22.02 -15.26
N SER A 52 1.77 -20.71 -15.04
CA SER A 52 0.95 -19.87 -15.93
C SER A 52 1.80 -18.87 -16.71
N TYR A 53 2.81 -18.25 -16.09
CA TYR A 53 3.73 -17.35 -16.81
C TYR A 53 4.53 -18.07 -17.88
N LYS A 54 4.94 -19.32 -17.63
CA LYS A 54 5.70 -20.11 -18.61
C LYS A 54 4.90 -20.33 -19.91
N HIS A 55 3.58 -20.47 -19.82
CA HIS A 55 2.72 -20.64 -21.00
C HIS A 55 2.46 -19.32 -21.74
N LEU A 56 2.45 -18.19 -21.03
CA LEU A 56 2.35 -16.86 -21.64
C LEU A 56 3.65 -16.49 -22.38
N ASP A 57 4.81 -16.78 -21.78
CA ASP A 57 6.12 -16.54 -22.39
C ASP A 57 6.34 -17.43 -23.62
N THR A 58 5.87 -18.69 -23.58
CA THR A 58 5.85 -19.58 -24.75
C THR A 58 4.94 -19.03 -25.86
N ALA A 59 3.84 -18.36 -25.52
CA ALA A 59 2.94 -17.78 -26.52
C ALA A 59 3.60 -16.60 -27.27
N ASP A 60 4.37 -15.76 -26.56
CA ASP A 60 5.14 -14.68 -27.18
C ASP A 60 6.26 -15.23 -28.09
N GLU A 61 6.94 -16.30 -27.70
CA GLU A 61 7.95 -16.96 -28.53
C GLU A 61 7.34 -17.54 -29.84
N TYR A 62 6.11 -18.06 -29.77
CA TYR A 62 5.35 -18.50 -30.95
C TYR A 62 4.93 -17.33 -31.87
N ILE A 63 4.58 -16.19 -31.30
CA ILE A 63 4.22 -14.99 -32.07
C ILE A 63 5.43 -14.44 -32.81
N GLU A 64 6.61 -14.46 -32.19
CA GLU A 64 7.85 -14.00 -32.80
C GLU A 64 8.26 -14.89 -33.99
N GLN A 65 8.15 -16.22 -33.85
CA GLN A 65 8.39 -17.15 -34.96
C GLN A 65 7.40 -16.97 -36.12
N TYR A 66 6.17 -16.54 -35.86
CA TYR A 66 5.17 -16.29 -36.90
C TYR A 66 5.48 -15.06 -37.78
N SER A 67 6.33 -14.15 -37.31
CA SER A 67 6.76 -12.96 -38.07
C SER A 67 7.45 -13.33 -39.39
N ILE A 68 8.29 -14.36 -39.37
CA ILE A 68 9.03 -14.82 -40.56
C ILE A 68 8.07 -15.40 -41.62
N TYR A 69 7.04 -16.13 -41.20
CA TYR A 69 6.04 -16.68 -42.12
C TYR A 69 5.24 -15.59 -42.82
N ARG A 70 4.95 -14.46 -42.15
CA ARG A 70 4.27 -13.32 -42.77
C ARG A 70 5.10 -12.70 -43.90
N TYR A 71 6.41 -12.60 -43.70
CA TYR A 71 7.32 -12.09 -44.73
C TYR A 71 7.34 -12.97 -45.98
N TYR A 72 7.50 -14.29 -45.81
CA TYR A 72 7.48 -15.23 -46.94
C TYR A 72 6.11 -15.33 -47.62
N ALA A 73 5.01 -15.26 -46.86
CA ALA A 73 3.67 -15.20 -47.42
C ALA A 73 3.47 -13.96 -48.30
N GLY A 74 3.93 -12.78 -47.83
CA GLY A 74 3.91 -11.55 -48.62
C GLY A 74 4.74 -11.65 -49.91
N LEU A 75 5.94 -12.25 -49.82
CA LEU A 75 6.81 -12.48 -50.98
C LEU A 75 6.17 -13.44 -51.99
N GLY A 76 5.51 -14.50 -51.51
CA GLY A 76 4.76 -15.45 -52.33
C GLY A 76 3.59 -14.79 -53.07
N ILE A 77 2.78 -14.00 -52.37
CA ILE A 77 1.66 -13.25 -52.99
C ILE A 77 2.18 -12.29 -54.06
N SER A 78 3.24 -11.53 -53.76
CA SER A 78 3.86 -10.60 -54.71
C SER A 78 4.39 -11.32 -55.96
N SER A 79 5.05 -12.47 -55.78
CA SER A 79 5.56 -13.29 -56.88
C SER A 79 4.45 -13.79 -57.80
N VAL A 80 3.34 -14.26 -57.23
CA VAL A 80 2.18 -14.73 -58.00
C VAL A 80 1.53 -13.59 -58.79
N LEU A 81 1.38 -12.41 -58.18
CA LEU A 81 0.86 -11.22 -58.87
C LEU A 81 1.75 -10.80 -60.04
N LEU A 82 3.07 -10.85 -59.86
CA LEU A 82 4.05 -10.56 -60.90
C LEU A 82 3.94 -11.57 -62.04
N LEU A 83 3.81 -12.87 -61.75
CA LEU A 83 3.62 -13.91 -62.76
C LEU A 83 2.34 -13.66 -63.59
N ILE A 84 1.22 -13.34 -62.94
CA ILE A 84 -0.03 -12.97 -63.63
C ILE A 84 0.20 -11.78 -64.56
N LEU A 85 0.87 -10.73 -64.07
CA LEU A 85 1.18 -9.53 -64.87
C LEU A 85 2.03 -9.88 -66.09
N ILE A 86 3.07 -10.70 -65.93
CA ILE A 86 3.91 -11.17 -67.04
C ILE A 86 3.09 -11.92 -68.09
N CYS A 87 2.24 -12.87 -67.67
CA CYS A 87 1.40 -13.62 -68.60
C CYS A 87 0.41 -12.73 -69.34
N LEU A 88 -0.17 -11.72 -68.68
CA LEU A 88 -1.03 -10.73 -69.32
C LEU A 88 -0.27 -9.86 -70.33
N VAL A 89 0.93 -9.38 -69.97
CA VAL A 89 1.77 -8.57 -70.86
C VAL A 89 2.19 -9.37 -72.10
N PHE A 90 2.70 -10.59 -71.95
CA PHE A 90 3.05 -11.44 -73.10
C PHE A 90 1.81 -11.85 -73.91
N GLY A 91 0.68 -12.12 -73.24
CA GLY A 91 -0.60 -12.39 -73.88
C GLY A 91 -1.06 -11.24 -74.78
N LEU A 92 -0.96 -9.99 -74.29
CA LEU A 92 -1.32 -8.78 -75.03
C LEU A 92 -0.30 -8.46 -76.14
N LEU A 93 1.00 -8.51 -75.85
CA LEU A 93 2.05 -8.22 -76.83
C LEU A 93 2.02 -9.21 -78.00
N CYS A 94 1.92 -10.53 -77.74
CA CYS A 94 1.77 -11.52 -78.82
C CYS A 94 0.37 -11.54 -79.44
N GLY A 95 -0.65 -10.97 -78.78
CA GLY A 95 -1.97 -10.77 -79.36
C GLY A 95 -2.03 -9.63 -80.39
N ILE A 96 -1.31 -8.53 -80.12
CA ILE A 96 -1.26 -7.33 -80.96
C ILE A 96 -0.21 -7.47 -82.06
N CYS A 97 1.00 -7.90 -81.73
CA CYS A 97 2.14 -7.96 -82.65
C CYS A 97 2.29 -9.33 -83.34
N GLY A 98 1.56 -10.36 -82.90
CA GLY A 98 1.70 -11.72 -83.40
C GLY A 98 1.04 -11.93 -84.78
N LYS A 99 1.73 -12.65 -85.66
CA LYS A 99 1.19 -13.09 -86.95
C LYS A 99 0.06 -14.11 -86.76
N ARG A 100 -0.77 -14.30 -87.79
CA ARG A 100 -1.85 -15.30 -87.81
C ARG A 100 -1.22 -16.70 -87.89
N PRO A 101 -1.69 -17.71 -87.11
CA PRO A 101 -1.12 -19.05 -87.18
C PRO A 101 -1.27 -19.67 -88.57
N ASP A 102 -0.19 -19.66 -89.33
CA ASP A 102 0.06 -20.46 -90.52
C ASP A 102 0.80 -21.71 -90.04
N GLY A 103 0.27 -22.91 -90.32
CA GLY A 103 0.72 -24.19 -89.74
C GLY A 103 2.17 -24.63 -90.03
N TYR A 104 3.02 -23.74 -90.53
CA TYR A 104 4.44 -23.93 -90.82
C TYR A 104 5.22 -22.68 -90.37
N GLY A 105 5.62 -22.65 -89.09
CA GLY A 105 6.45 -21.58 -88.54
C GLY A 105 6.41 -21.58 -87.01
N ASP A 106 7.51 -21.99 -86.38
CA ASP A 106 7.68 -21.96 -84.92
C ASP A 106 8.14 -20.56 -84.48
N ASP A 107 7.32 -19.54 -84.79
CA ASP A 107 7.57 -18.18 -84.31
C ASP A 107 7.09 -18.08 -82.85
N CYS A 108 8.03 -17.75 -81.95
CA CYS A 108 7.80 -17.60 -80.50
C CYS A 108 6.61 -16.67 -80.16
N CYS A 109 6.23 -15.75 -81.05
CA CYS A 109 5.17 -14.78 -80.83
C CYS A 109 4.11 -14.82 -81.95
N ASN A 110 3.12 -15.70 -81.75
CA ASN A 110 1.95 -15.90 -82.60
C ASN A 110 0.67 -15.49 -81.85
N LYS A 111 -0.37 -15.04 -82.57
CA LYS A 111 -1.68 -14.72 -82.00
C LYS A 111 -2.30 -15.90 -81.22
N GLY A 112 -2.02 -17.13 -81.65
CA GLY A 112 -2.40 -18.35 -80.91
C GLY A 112 -1.66 -18.53 -79.58
N ALA A 113 -0.39 -18.14 -79.50
CA ALA A 113 0.39 -18.16 -78.26
C ALA A 113 -0.12 -17.10 -77.28
N GLY A 114 -0.43 -15.89 -77.76
CA GLY A 114 -1.03 -14.83 -76.94
C GLY A 114 -2.36 -15.23 -76.30
N GLY A 115 -3.24 -15.90 -77.06
CA GLY A 115 -4.49 -16.45 -76.53
C GLY A 115 -4.29 -17.51 -75.44
N ARG A 116 -3.28 -18.39 -75.60
CA ARG A 116 -2.94 -19.40 -74.58
C ARG A 116 -2.39 -18.75 -73.30
N PHE A 117 -1.55 -17.71 -73.41
CA PHE A 117 -1.05 -16.97 -72.24
C PHE A 117 -2.17 -16.23 -71.49
N LEU A 118 -3.16 -15.66 -72.20
CA LEU A 118 -4.32 -15.04 -71.55
C LEU A 118 -5.21 -16.06 -70.84
N ILE A 119 -5.49 -17.21 -71.45
CA ILE A 119 -6.26 -18.29 -70.80
C ILE A 119 -5.51 -18.80 -69.56
N PHE A 120 -4.19 -18.95 -69.65
CA PHE A 120 -3.35 -19.35 -68.52
C PHE A 120 -3.37 -18.32 -67.38
N ALA A 121 -3.28 -17.02 -67.70
CA ALA A 121 -3.38 -15.95 -66.71
C ALA A 121 -4.72 -15.97 -65.97
N VAL A 122 -5.84 -16.12 -66.70
CA VAL A 122 -7.19 -16.21 -66.10
C VAL A 122 -7.31 -17.46 -65.21
N ALA A 123 -6.76 -18.59 -65.62
CA ALA A 123 -6.74 -19.81 -64.81
C ALA A 123 -6.00 -19.61 -63.47
N ILE A 124 -4.84 -18.92 -63.50
CA ILE A 124 -4.08 -18.61 -62.28
C ILE A 124 -4.84 -17.62 -61.38
N ILE A 125 -5.48 -16.60 -61.96
CA ILE A 125 -6.31 -15.66 -61.20
C ILE A 125 -7.44 -16.39 -60.46
N PHE A 126 -8.13 -17.30 -61.15
CA PHE A 126 -9.22 -18.07 -60.53
C PHE A 126 -8.72 -18.98 -59.41
N LEU A 127 -7.60 -19.67 -59.63
CA LEU A 127 -7.00 -20.55 -58.62
C LEU A 127 -6.58 -19.75 -57.38
N THR A 128 -5.87 -18.65 -57.56
CA THR A 128 -5.36 -17.82 -56.46
C THR A 128 -6.49 -17.18 -55.66
N PHE A 129 -7.53 -16.67 -56.34
CA PHE A 129 -8.72 -16.14 -55.68
C PHE A 129 -9.46 -17.20 -54.87
N SER A 130 -9.60 -18.42 -55.41
CA SER A 130 -10.23 -19.54 -54.69
C SER A 130 -9.48 -19.89 -53.41
N VAL A 131 -8.14 -19.89 -53.44
CA VAL A 131 -7.32 -20.18 -52.24
C VAL A 131 -7.44 -19.05 -51.21
N ILE A 132 -7.36 -17.79 -51.64
CA ILE A 132 -7.50 -16.63 -50.74
C ILE A 132 -8.87 -16.63 -50.07
N LEU A 133 -9.93 -16.91 -50.83
CA LEU A 133 -11.30 -17.00 -50.29
C LEU A 133 -11.42 -18.11 -49.24
N ALA A 134 -10.85 -19.29 -49.49
CA ALA A 134 -10.87 -20.40 -48.54
C ALA A 134 -10.13 -20.05 -47.23
N VAL A 135 -8.96 -19.42 -47.32
CA VAL A 135 -8.20 -18.97 -46.15
C VAL A 135 -8.94 -17.87 -45.38
N ALA A 136 -9.58 -16.94 -46.08
CA ALA A 136 -10.38 -15.88 -45.47
C ALA A 136 -11.57 -16.45 -44.69
N LEU A 137 -12.27 -17.44 -45.26
CA LEU A 137 -13.38 -18.12 -44.59
C LEU A 137 -12.90 -18.88 -43.34
N ALA A 138 -11.79 -19.61 -43.44
CA ALA A 138 -11.21 -20.31 -42.29
C ALA A 138 -10.81 -19.32 -41.17
N SER A 139 -10.15 -18.22 -41.55
CA SER A 139 -9.75 -17.16 -40.61
C SER A 139 -10.96 -16.49 -39.96
N PHE A 140 -12.04 -16.28 -40.71
CA PHE A 140 -13.29 -15.72 -40.19
C PHE A 140 -13.99 -16.67 -39.22
N LEU A 141 -14.04 -17.98 -39.54
CA LEU A 141 -14.56 -19.01 -38.64
C LEU A 141 -13.76 -19.04 -37.32
N VAL A 142 -12.43 -19.10 -37.40
CA VAL A 142 -11.58 -19.07 -36.20
C VAL A 142 -11.78 -17.76 -35.43
N GLY A 143 -11.74 -16.61 -36.10
CA GLY A 143 -11.90 -15.31 -35.45
C GLY A 143 -13.26 -15.13 -34.77
N THR A 144 -14.34 -15.62 -35.38
CA THR A 144 -15.68 -15.57 -34.78
C THR A 144 -15.83 -16.52 -33.60
N LEU A 145 -15.24 -17.72 -33.68
CA LEU A 145 -15.18 -18.65 -32.54
C LEU A 145 -14.38 -18.06 -31.38
N THR A 146 -13.19 -17.51 -31.65
CA THR A 146 -12.37 -16.86 -30.62
C THR A 146 -13.10 -15.67 -29.99
N ARG A 147 -13.78 -14.84 -30.80
CA ARG A 147 -14.55 -13.70 -30.28
C ARG A 147 -15.66 -14.16 -29.34
N ARG A 148 -16.47 -15.14 -29.74
CA ARG A 148 -17.59 -15.63 -28.92
C ARG A 148 -17.12 -16.40 -27.69
N ALA A 149 -16.11 -17.25 -27.84
CA ALA A 149 -15.67 -18.14 -26.76
C ALA A 149 -14.77 -17.43 -25.73
N ALA A 150 -13.89 -16.53 -26.17
CA ALA A 150 -12.95 -15.84 -25.30
C ALA A 150 -13.38 -14.39 -25.06
N CYS A 151 -13.48 -13.56 -26.10
CA CYS A 151 -13.67 -12.12 -25.89
C CYS A 151 -15.01 -11.76 -25.24
N ASP A 152 -16.12 -12.30 -25.73
CA ASP A 152 -17.46 -11.99 -25.19
C ASP A 152 -17.61 -12.55 -23.77
N SER A 153 -17.14 -13.78 -23.55
CA SER A 153 -17.07 -14.47 -22.25
C SER A 153 -16.26 -13.69 -21.20
N LEU A 154 -15.14 -13.07 -21.58
CA LEU A 154 -14.35 -12.20 -20.70
C LEU A 154 -14.95 -10.79 -20.53
N ASN A 155 -15.78 -10.33 -21.46
CA ASN A 155 -16.36 -8.98 -21.38
C ASN A 155 -17.51 -8.92 -20.37
N ASP A 156 -18.41 -9.92 -20.39
CA ASP A 156 -19.54 -10.08 -19.46
C ASP A 156 -19.54 -11.47 -18.77
N PRO A 157 -18.57 -11.73 -17.89
CA PRO A 157 -18.39 -13.07 -17.30
C PRO A 157 -19.47 -13.47 -16.28
N ALA A 158 -20.34 -12.55 -15.87
CA ALA A 158 -21.39 -12.80 -14.89
C ALA A 158 -22.68 -13.41 -15.51
N ASN A 159 -22.87 -13.33 -16.83
CA ASN A 159 -24.12 -13.72 -17.48
C ASN A 159 -23.92 -14.68 -18.67
N ASP A 160 -22.69 -15.12 -18.93
CA ASP A 160 -22.38 -15.93 -20.11
C ASP A 160 -22.35 -17.43 -19.78
N GLN A 161 -23.11 -18.21 -20.55
CA GLN A 161 -23.28 -19.66 -20.31
C GLN A 161 -21.94 -20.42 -20.41
N ILE A 162 -21.01 -19.92 -21.21
CA ILE A 162 -19.70 -20.53 -21.44
C ILE A 162 -18.83 -20.45 -20.17
N VAL A 163 -18.87 -19.32 -19.45
CA VAL A 163 -18.14 -19.18 -18.17
C VAL A 163 -18.72 -20.14 -17.13
N ASN A 164 -20.04 -20.29 -17.05
CA ASN A 164 -20.67 -21.26 -16.16
C ASN A 164 -20.27 -22.72 -16.47
N TYR A 165 -20.10 -23.06 -17.75
CA TYR A 165 -19.59 -24.38 -18.14
C TYR A 165 -18.11 -24.57 -17.79
N LEU A 166 -17.28 -23.53 -17.94
CA LEU A 166 -15.88 -23.56 -17.50
C LEU A 166 -15.76 -23.67 -15.97
N ASP A 167 -16.64 -23.01 -15.23
CA ASP A 167 -16.72 -23.10 -13.77
C ASP A 167 -17.15 -24.49 -13.30
N GLN A 168 -17.98 -25.19 -14.08
CA GLN A 168 -18.33 -26.59 -13.83
C GLN A 168 -17.16 -27.55 -14.14
N PHE A 169 -16.31 -27.21 -15.12
CA PHE A 169 -15.19 -28.06 -15.54
C PHE A 169 -13.93 -27.85 -14.69
N VAL A 170 -13.70 -26.62 -14.25
CA VAL A 170 -12.65 -26.25 -13.30
C VAL A 170 -13.30 -26.17 -11.92
N ASP A 171 -13.36 -27.31 -11.23
CA ASP A 171 -13.90 -27.42 -9.87
C ASP A 171 -12.96 -26.75 -8.85
N LEU A 172 -12.81 -25.43 -8.97
CA LEU A 172 -12.05 -24.58 -8.05
C LEU A 172 -12.60 -24.73 -6.64
N ASN A 173 -13.90 -24.97 -6.51
CA ASN A 173 -14.55 -25.15 -5.23
C ASN A 173 -13.98 -26.36 -4.49
N ARG A 174 -13.71 -27.48 -5.18
CA ARG A 174 -12.99 -28.62 -4.56
C ARG A 174 -11.58 -28.28 -4.12
N LEU A 175 -10.78 -27.65 -4.97
CA LEU A 175 -9.42 -27.23 -4.61
C LEU A 175 -9.44 -26.30 -3.39
N TYR A 176 -10.38 -25.38 -3.38
CA TYR A 176 -10.56 -24.39 -2.31
C TYR A 176 -10.99 -25.04 -0.99
N THR A 177 -11.91 -26.00 -1.03
CA THR A 177 -12.31 -26.78 0.16
C THR A 177 -11.17 -27.63 0.72
N ASP A 178 -10.32 -28.22 -0.12
CA ASP A 178 -9.16 -28.99 0.34
C ASP A 178 -8.10 -28.07 0.96
N LEU A 179 -7.79 -26.95 0.32
CA LEU A 179 -6.92 -25.91 0.89
C LEU A 179 -7.44 -25.41 2.25
N ARG A 180 -8.76 -25.26 2.40
CA ARG A 180 -9.40 -24.87 3.66
C ARG A 180 -9.25 -25.97 4.71
N ALA A 181 -9.49 -27.23 4.35
CA ALA A 181 -9.33 -28.35 5.25
C ALA A 181 -7.88 -28.46 5.77
N GLN A 182 -6.89 -28.22 4.89
CA GLN A 182 -5.49 -28.14 5.29
C GLN A 182 -5.21 -26.94 6.20
N ALA A 183 -5.79 -25.77 5.92
CA ALA A 183 -5.66 -24.58 6.77
C ALA A 183 -6.18 -24.83 8.19
N VAL A 184 -7.40 -25.37 8.32
CA VAL A 184 -8.03 -25.73 9.61
C VAL A 184 -7.17 -26.73 10.40
N ARG A 185 -6.66 -27.78 9.72
CA ARG A 185 -5.79 -28.79 10.37
C ARG A 185 -4.48 -28.20 10.89
N SER A 186 -3.91 -27.24 10.16
CA SER A 186 -2.60 -26.67 10.52
C SER A 186 -2.63 -25.74 11.73
N ARG A 187 -3.78 -25.08 12.03
CA ARG A 187 -3.94 -24.18 13.18
C ARG A 187 -5.39 -24.19 13.70
N PRO A 188 -5.77 -25.12 14.60
CA PRO A 188 -7.14 -25.24 15.11
C PRO A 188 -7.60 -24.08 16.02
N LYS A 189 -6.69 -23.17 16.40
CA LYS A 189 -7.00 -21.99 17.23
C LYS A 189 -7.51 -20.80 16.44
N LEU A 190 -7.50 -20.86 15.10
CA LEU A 190 -8.03 -19.79 14.28
C LEU A 190 -9.52 -20.05 14.01
N PRO A 191 -10.42 -19.14 14.36
CA PRO A 191 -11.82 -19.27 14.01
C PRO A 191 -11.94 -19.11 12.48
N VAL A 192 -12.40 -20.19 11.85
CA VAL A 192 -12.67 -20.23 10.41
C VAL A 192 -14.17 -20.03 10.24
N SER A 193 -14.57 -19.19 9.28
CA SER A 193 -16.00 -18.94 9.01
C SER A 193 -16.73 -20.24 8.70
N ASP A 194 -17.78 -20.57 9.45
CA ASP A 194 -18.61 -21.76 9.20
C ASP A 194 -19.31 -21.71 7.84
N ASN A 195 -19.53 -20.52 7.29
CA ASN A 195 -20.13 -20.32 5.98
C ASN A 195 -19.06 -20.38 4.89
N VAL A 196 -19.15 -21.39 4.02
CA VAL A 196 -18.33 -21.51 2.82
C VAL A 196 -19.07 -20.82 1.68
N GLU A 197 -18.62 -19.62 1.30
CA GLU A 197 -19.06 -19.02 0.03
C GLU A 197 -18.33 -19.68 -1.14
N GLN A 198 -19.10 -20.10 -2.14
CA GLN A 198 -18.55 -20.64 -3.38
C GLN A 198 -17.86 -19.51 -4.16
N ILE A 199 -16.75 -19.86 -4.81
CA ILE A 199 -16.01 -18.94 -5.67
C ILE A 199 -16.25 -19.33 -7.12
N HIS A 200 -16.80 -18.39 -7.87
CA HIS A 200 -16.98 -18.48 -9.31
C HIS A 200 -15.91 -17.65 -10.02
N ILE A 201 -15.30 -18.19 -11.08
CA ILE A 201 -14.29 -17.46 -11.87
C ILE A 201 -14.86 -16.15 -12.43
N GLY A 202 -16.13 -16.16 -12.83
CA GLY A 202 -16.76 -14.96 -13.36
C GLY A 202 -16.85 -13.84 -12.33
N GLU A 203 -17.27 -14.17 -11.11
CA GLU A 203 -17.36 -13.22 -9.99
C GLU A 203 -15.97 -12.71 -9.56
N LEU A 204 -14.95 -13.58 -9.60
CA LEU A 204 -13.55 -13.21 -9.33
C LEU A 204 -13.06 -12.13 -10.32
N ILE A 205 -13.30 -12.33 -11.62
CA ILE A 205 -12.87 -11.40 -12.67
C ILE A 205 -13.61 -10.06 -12.55
N VAL A 206 -14.91 -10.07 -12.25
CA VAL A 206 -15.69 -8.84 -12.03
C VAL A 206 -15.18 -8.09 -10.80
N ALA A 207 -15.01 -8.79 -9.67
CA ALA A 207 -14.51 -8.18 -8.44
C ALA A 207 -13.08 -7.62 -8.62
N CYS A 208 -12.25 -8.28 -9.44
CA CYS A 208 -10.94 -7.78 -9.82
C CYS A 208 -11.04 -6.51 -10.69
N ARG A 209 -11.95 -6.49 -11.68
CA ARG A 209 -12.23 -5.32 -12.52
C ARG A 209 -12.71 -4.11 -11.72
N GLU A 210 -13.48 -4.35 -10.66
CA GLU A 210 -13.98 -3.31 -9.75
C GLU A 210 -12.93 -2.85 -8.70
N ASN A 211 -11.65 -3.22 -8.86
CA ASN A 211 -10.58 -2.94 -7.89
C ASN A 211 -10.90 -3.44 -6.46
N GLY A 212 -11.61 -4.58 -6.36
CA GLY A 212 -11.85 -5.24 -5.09
C GLY A 212 -10.55 -5.60 -4.38
N SER A 213 -10.53 -5.50 -3.06
CA SER A 213 -9.40 -5.98 -2.28
C SER A 213 -9.22 -7.49 -2.45
N ILE A 214 -7.98 -7.98 -2.37
CA ILE A 214 -7.66 -9.43 -2.42
C ILE A 214 -8.54 -10.23 -1.46
N TYR A 215 -8.84 -9.68 -0.28
CA TYR A 215 -9.71 -10.32 0.71
C TYR A 215 -11.13 -10.58 0.18
N LYS A 216 -11.73 -9.59 -0.50
CA LYS A 216 -13.07 -9.68 -1.08
C LYS A 216 -13.07 -10.55 -2.35
N VAL A 217 -12.07 -10.36 -3.22
CA VAL A 217 -11.95 -11.03 -4.52
C VAL A 217 -11.80 -12.54 -4.33
N LEU A 218 -10.88 -12.98 -3.48
CA LEU A 218 -10.63 -14.41 -3.21
C LEU A 218 -11.50 -14.99 -2.08
N LYS A 219 -12.51 -14.22 -1.62
CA LYS A 219 -13.41 -14.56 -0.49
C LYS A 219 -12.63 -15.16 0.70
N LEU A 220 -11.61 -14.46 1.18
CA LEU A 220 -10.74 -14.93 2.26
C LEU A 220 -11.46 -15.10 3.61
N ASN A 221 -12.68 -14.58 3.74
CA ASN A 221 -13.60 -14.87 4.85
C ASN A 221 -13.76 -16.37 5.09
N ASN A 222 -13.70 -17.19 4.03
CA ASN A 222 -13.75 -18.64 4.12
C ASN A 222 -12.57 -19.29 4.86
N PHE A 223 -11.44 -18.59 5.02
CA PHE A 223 -10.25 -19.08 5.72
C PHE A 223 -9.98 -18.35 7.03
N VAL A 224 -10.18 -17.04 7.05
CA VAL A 224 -9.95 -16.18 8.21
C VAL A 224 -11.07 -15.16 8.28
N ASP A 225 -11.86 -15.26 9.35
CA ASP A 225 -12.86 -14.26 9.65
C ASP A 225 -12.19 -13.03 10.30
N ILE A 226 -12.19 -11.89 9.60
CA ILE A 226 -11.59 -10.65 10.11
C ILE A 226 -12.39 -10.09 11.30
N ASP A 227 -13.69 -10.37 11.39
CA ASP A 227 -14.50 -9.86 12.50
C ASP A 227 -14.07 -10.46 13.84
N THR A 228 -13.59 -11.71 13.84
CA THR A 228 -13.02 -12.34 15.03
C THR A 228 -11.71 -11.70 15.50
N ILE A 229 -10.93 -11.09 14.60
CA ILE A 229 -9.71 -10.35 14.96
C ILE A 229 -10.08 -9.08 15.74
N ARG A 230 -11.27 -8.51 15.51
CA ARG A 230 -11.75 -7.33 16.24
C ARG A 230 -12.08 -7.65 17.70
N GLU A 231 -12.33 -8.91 18.02
CA GLU A 231 -12.59 -9.40 19.38
C GLU A 231 -11.32 -9.74 20.16
N PHE A 232 -10.14 -9.78 19.49
CA PHE A 232 -8.87 -10.08 20.15
C PHE A 232 -8.56 -9.15 21.35
N PRO A 233 -8.78 -7.83 21.31
CA PRO A 233 -8.54 -6.97 22.47
C PRO A 233 -9.35 -7.37 23.71
N GLU A 234 -10.58 -7.86 23.51
CA GLU A 234 -11.40 -8.39 24.60
C GLU A 234 -10.93 -9.78 25.04
N GLN A 235 -10.64 -10.66 24.09
CA GLN A 235 -10.20 -12.03 24.34
C GLN A 235 -8.84 -12.12 25.05
N TYR A 236 -7.90 -11.25 24.69
CA TYR A 236 -6.57 -11.13 25.29
C TYR A 236 -6.54 -10.19 26.51
N GLY A 237 -7.71 -9.69 26.94
CA GLY A 237 -7.89 -9.02 28.23
C GLY A 237 -7.35 -7.59 28.31
N ILE A 238 -7.01 -6.95 27.19
CA ILE A 238 -6.60 -5.54 27.15
C ILE A 238 -7.70 -4.66 27.74
N THR A 239 -8.94 -4.88 27.31
CA THR A 239 -10.11 -4.14 27.79
C THR A 239 -10.35 -4.36 29.28
N ARG A 240 -10.07 -5.57 29.79
CA ARG A 240 -10.18 -5.91 31.22
C ARG A 240 -9.13 -5.19 32.05
N GLU A 241 -7.87 -5.20 31.61
CA GLU A 241 -6.78 -4.51 32.32
C GLU A 241 -6.95 -2.98 32.26
N LEU A 242 -7.43 -2.41 31.14
CA LEU A 242 -7.79 -0.99 31.06
C LEU A 242 -8.94 -0.63 32.01
N ASN A 243 -10.01 -1.43 32.03
CA ASN A 243 -11.15 -1.18 32.93
C ASN A 243 -10.77 -1.32 34.41
N SER A 244 -9.86 -2.25 34.74
CA SER A 244 -9.25 -2.39 36.07
C SER A 244 -8.44 -1.14 36.45
N LEU A 245 -7.69 -0.56 35.52
CA LEU A 245 -7.03 0.74 35.72
C LEU A 245 -8.03 1.85 36.02
N THR A 246 -9.06 1.99 35.19
CA THR A 246 -10.06 3.06 35.30
C THR A 246 -10.81 2.97 36.63
N HIS A 247 -11.08 1.76 37.13
CA HIS A 247 -11.71 1.56 38.44
C HIS A 247 -10.79 1.82 39.62
N LYS A 248 -9.48 1.56 39.49
CA LYS A 248 -8.48 1.82 40.54
C LYS A 248 -8.08 3.29 40.63
N ILE A 249 -8.17 4.03 39.52
CA ILE A 249 -7.93 5.48 39.48
C ILE A 249 -9.27 6.21 39.70
N LYS A 250 -9.94 5.94 40.83
CA LYS A 250 -10.95 6.86 41.33
C LYS A 250 -10.21 7.92 42.15
N ILE A 251 -9.99 9.08 41.54
CA ILE A 251 -9.49 10.25 42.25
C ILE A 251 -10.67 10.78 43.05
N ASP A 252 -10.65 10.60 44.37
CA ASP A 252 -11.61 11.26 45.25
C ASP A 252 -11.54 12.77 45.00
N PRO A 253 -12.68 13.49 45.01
CA PRO A 253 -12.70 14.93 44.80
C PRO A 253 -11.79 15.59 45.83
N VAL A 254 -10.60 15.98 45.39
CA VAL A 254 -9.66 16.73 46.22
C VAL A 254 -10.31 18.09 46.44
N GLN A 255 -10.55 18.44 47.69
CA GLN A 255 -11.03 19.76 48.07
C GLN A 255 -9.86 20.74 47.87
N ILE A 256 -9.71 21.24 46.63
CA ILE A 256 -8.64 22.18 46.23
C ILE A 256 -8.79 23.51 46.97
N LEU A 257 -10.03 23.89 47.23
CA LEU A 257 -10.39 25.10 47.94
C LEU A 257 -11.11 24.70 49.24
N THR A 258 -10.41 24.78 50.37
CA THR A 258 -11.06 24.61 51.67
C THR A 258 -11.91 25.85 51.99
N PRO A 259 -12.90 25.74 52.88
CA PRO A 259 -13.71 26.88 53.30
C PRO A 259 -12.84 28.02 53.85
N GLU A 260 -11.79 27.69 54.61
CA GLU A 260 -10.85 28.68 55.15
C GLU A 260 -10.05 29.35 54.03
N ALA A 261 -9.54 28.58 53.05
CA ALA A 261 -8.84 29.15 51.91
C ALA A 261 -9.76 30.05 51.05
N THR A 262 -11.06 29.74 51.00
CA THR A 262 -12.05 30.60 50.33
C THR A 262 -12.23 31.91 51.06
N GLU A 263 -12.28 31.86 52.40
CA GLU A 263 -12.39 33.04 53.26
C GLU A 263 -11.12 33.90 53.17
N ASP A 264 -9.94 33.29 53.18
CA ASP A 264 -8.66 33.97 52.99
C ASP A 264 -8.56 34.64 51.61
N ILE A 265 -9.02 33.97 50.55
CA ILE A 265 -9.07 34.56 49.20
C ILE A 265 -10.07 35.71 49.14
N GLN A 266 -11.22 35.60 49.81
CA GLN A 266 -12.19 36.70 49.90
C GLN A 266 -11.64 37.88 50.70
N ALA A 267 -10.91 37.61 51.80
CA ALA A 267 -10.24 38.62 52.60
C ALA A 267 -9.13 39.32 51.79
N LEU A 268 -8.33 38.56 51.03
CA LEU A 268 -7.33 39.10 50.10
C LEU A 268 -7.97 39.96 49.02
N LYS A 269 -9.06 39.49 48.41
CA LYS A 269 -9.82 40.24 47.40
C LYS A 269 -10.42 41.54 47.94
N ALA A 270 -10.91 41.53 49.19
CA ALA A 270 -11.45 42.71 49.87
C ALA A 270 -10.36 43.63 50.45
N SER A 271 -9.13 43.14 50.54
CA SER A 271 -7.99 43.92 51.03
C SER A 271 -7.53 44.94 49.99
N LYS A 272 -6.85 45.98 50.47
CA LYS A 272 -6.21 46.98 49.61
C LYS A 272 -5.05 46.44 48.77
N LEU A 273 -4.66 45.17 48.91
CA LEU A 273 -3.69 44.55 48.02
C LEU A 273 -4.22 44.41 46.59
N ASN A 274 -5.55 44.36 46.38
CA ASN A 274 -6.12 44.31 45.03
C ASN A 274 -6.05 45.66 44.30
N ASP A 275 -6.00 46.77 45.05
CA ASP A 275 -5.79 48.13 44.51
C ASP A 275 -4.30 48.51 44.45
N PHE A 276 -3.42 47.62 44.92
CA PHE A 276 -1.99 47.84 44.84
C PHE A 276 -1.53 47.51 43.40
N ASP A 277 -1.13 48.55 42.69
CA ASP A 277 -0.65 48.48 41.30
C ASP A 277 0.77 47.88 41.29
N VAL A 278 0.84 46.55 41.49
CA VAL A 278 2.08 45.78 41.65
C VAL A 278 3.07 46.11 40.53
N ASP A 279 2.57 46.28 39.31
CA ASP A 279 3.35 46.56 38.12
C ASP A 279 4.16 47.87 38.24
N LYS A 280 3.59 48.92 38.85
CA LYS A 280 4.28 50.22 39.08
C LYS A 280 5.45 50.14 40.06
N PHE A 281 5.44 49.16 40.95
CA PHE A 281 6.50 48.96 41.94
C PHE A 281 7.48 47.86 41.52
N THR A 282 7.04 46.90 40.72
CA THR A 282 7.89 45.80 40.23
C THR A 282 8.99 46.30 39.31
N ASP A 283 8.70 47.30 38.47
CA ASP A 283 9.71 47.98 37.66
C ASP A 283 10.80 48.64 38.52
N ASN A 284 10.40 49.27 39.64
CA ASN A 284 11.32 49.94 40.57
C ASN A 284 12.12 48.96 41.47
N LEU A 285 11.59 47.76 41.72
CA LEU A 285 12.28 46.71 42.46
C LEU A 285 13.32 45.97 41.60
N THR A 286 13.23 46.10 40.28
CA THR A 286 14.13 45.43 39.32
C THR A 286 15.40 46.25 39.02
N TYR A 287 15.38 47.56 39.29
CA TYR A 287 16.58 48.38 39.23
C TYR A 287 17.46 48.10 40.45
N ASN A 288 18.75 47.82 40.23
CA ASN A 288 19.75 47.84 41.29
C ASN A 288 19.72 49.23 41.95
N ILE A 289 19.07 49.34 43.12
CA ILE A 289 18.90 50.59 43.87
C ILE A 289 20.27 51.20 44.23
N THR A 290 21.32 50.37 44.24
CA THR A 290 22.71 50.78 44.40
C THR A 290 23.55 50.32 43.20
N GLU A 291 24.35 51.23 42.63
CA GLU A 291 25.27 50.93 41.51
C GLU A 291 26.31 49.84 41.84
N TYR A 292 26.53 49.61 43.14
CA TYR A 292 27.47 48.62 43.66
C TYR A 292 26.78 47.66 44.62
N ASN A 293 27.24 46.40 44.65
CA ASN A 293 26.74 45.38 45.57
C ASN A 293 27.20 45.68 47.01
N LEU A 294 26.25 45.89 47.92
CA LEU A 294 26.50 46.24 49.31
C LEU A 294 27.34 45.17 50.04
N ASN A 295 27.17 43.89 49.69
CA ASN A 295 27.99 42.80 50.24
C ASN A 295 29.44 42.88 49.75
N GLU A 296 29.68 43.28 48.49
CA GLU A 296 31.04 43.46 47.98
C GLU A 296 31.77 44.60 48.70
N ILE A 297 31.06 45.69 49.01
CA ILE A 297 31.61 46.81 49.79
C ILE A 297 31.90 46.35 51.23
N ALA A 298 30.98 45.61 51.86
CA ALA A 298 31.19 45.04 53.19
C ALA A 298 32.43 44.14 53.25
N ASP A 299 32.65 43.32 52.22
CA ASP A 299 33.81 42.43 52.15
C ASP A 299 35.12 43.21 51.97
N LYS A 300 35.12 44.27 51.13
CA LYS A 300 36.28 45.16 51.02
C LYS A 300 36.59 45.87 52.34
N LEU A 301 35.58 46.34 53.09
CA LEU A 301 35.80 46.93 54.42
C LEU A 301 36.36 45.90 55.41
N ARG A 302 35.89 44.64 55.39
CA ARG A 302 36.44 43.55 56.22
C ARG A 302 37.88 43.27 55.88
N ASP A 303 38.23 43.21 54.59
CA ASP A 303 39.60 42.96 54.14
C ASP A 303 40.53 44.10 54.57
N VAL A 304 40.11 45.36 54.39
CA VAL A 304 40.85 46.52 54.90
C VAL A 304 41.03 46.41 56.42
N ALA A 305 39.97 46.13 57.18
CA ALA A 305 40.05 45.98 58.63
C ALA A 305 41.01 44.85 59.06
N ASN A 306 41.09 43.77 58.29
CA ASN A 306 42.00 42.66 58.59
C ASN A 306 43.46 43.00 58.30
N ARG A 307 43.73 43.90 57.33
CA ARG A 307 45.07 44.38 56.99
C ARG A 307 45.60 45.49 57.91
N VAL A 308 44.75 46.11 58.73
CA VAL A 308 45.18 47.10 59.72
C VAL A 308 46.07 46.41 60.78
N PRO A 309 47.33 46.88 60.97
CA PRO A 309 48.26 46.29 61.92
C PRO A 309 47.82 46.55 63.38
N PRO A 310 48.13 45.63 64.32
CA PRO A 310 47.69 45.74 65.70
C PRO A 310 48.41 46.91 66.42
N GLY A 311 47.64 47.87 66.91
CA GLY A 311 48.10 49.01 67.69
C GLY A 311 46.94 49.58 68.52
N LYS A 312 47.22 50.20 69.67
CA LYS A 312 46.17 50.58 70.63
C LYS A 312 45.12 51.54 70.02
N GLU A 313 45.54 52.51 69.22
CA GLU A 313 44.64 53.41 68.47
C GLU A 313 44.13 52.80 67.15
N MET A 314 44.92 51.92 66.52
CA MET A 314 44.54 51.24 65.27
C MET A 314 43.45 50.17 65.48
N ASN A 315 43.34 49.63 66.69
CA ASN A 315 42.33 48.63 67.04
C ASN A 315 40.91 49.21 67.02
N ASP A 316 40.72 50.46 67.44
CA ASP A 316 39.41 51.10 67.40
C ASP A 316 38.93 51.30 65.96
N ILE A 317 39.85 51.70 65.06
CA ILE A 317 39.58 51.82 63.62
C ILE A 317 39.21 50.45 63.04
N LYS A 318 39.94 49.40 63.41
CA LYS A 318 39.67 48.02 62.97
C LYS A 318 38.28 47.53 63.40
N VAL A 319 37.87 47.81 64.64
CA VAL A 319 36.55 47.43 65.15
C VAL A 319 35.45 48.23 64.44
N ASN A 320 35.64 49.53 64.24
CA ASN A 320 34.65 50.38 63.58
C ASN A 320 34.43 49.94 62.11
N LEU A 321 35.50 49.67 61.36
CA LEU A 321 35.40 49.15 60.00
C LEU A 321 34.66 47.81 59.92
N LYS A 322 34.88 46.90 60.90
CA LYS A 322 34.15 45.63 60.96
C LYS A 322 32.67 45.82 61.28
N ASN A 323 32.32 46.76 62.16
CA ASN A 323 30.93 47.06 62.47
C ASN A 323 30.20 47.69 61.27
N GLN A 324 30.83 48.62 60.55
CA GLN A 324 30.25 49.19 59.33
C GLN A 324 30.03 48.13 58.25
N ALA A 325 31.01 47.23 58.06
CA ALA A 325 30.84 46.09 57.16
C ALA A 325 29.68 45.16 57.58
N LEU A 326 29.51 44.93 58.88
CA LEU A 326 28.42 44.11 59.40
C LEU A 326 27.05 44.74 59.10
N HIS A 327 26.92 46.05 59.33
CA HIS A 327 25.71 46.79 59.03
C HIS A 327 25.38 46.79 57.53
N LEU A 328 26.38 46.93 56.65
CA LEU A 328 26.13 46.87 55.20
C LEU A 328 25.69 45.48 54.74
N SER A 329 26.18 44.41 55.36
CA SER A 329 25.79 43.04 54.97
C SER A 329 24.41 42.59 55.48
N SER A 330 23.77 43.38 56.34
CA SER A 330 22.44 43.06 56.90
C SER A 330 21.27 43.68 56.14
N TYR A 331 21.53 44.57 55.18
CA TYR A 331 20.54 45.14 54.27
C TYR A 331 20.59 44.41 52.93
#